data_AF-A0A094ZYL8-F1
#
_entry.id   AF-A0A094ZYL8-F1
#
_cell.length_a   1.000
_cell.length_b   1.000
_cell.length_c   1.000
_cell.angle_alpha   90.00
_cell.angle_beta   90.00
_cell.angle_gamma   90.00
#
_symmetry.space_group_name_H-M   'P 1'
#
loop_
_entity.id
_entity.type
_entity.pdbx_description
1 polymer ?
#
loop_
_entity_poly.entity_id
_entity_poly.type
_entity_poly.pdbx_seq_one_letter_code
_entity_poly.pdbx_strand_id
1 'polypeptide(L)'
;MVDQAPVAAFKLVLVGDGGTGKTTFVKRHITGEFEKKYVATLGVEVHPLDFHTTRGKMRFNVWDTAGQEKFGGLRDGYYIQGRCAIIMFDVTSRVTYKNVPNWHRDLVRVCENIPIVLCGNKVDIQDRKVKAKSITFHRKKNLQYYDISAKSNYNFEKPFLWLFRKLVGDPNLEFVEMPAMQPPEIQIDPYLVRQYEQEIQMAAEAPLPDEGDEDL
;
A
#
# COMPACT_ATOMS: atom_id res chain seq x y z
N MET A 1 15.45 -3.45 -35.86
CA MET A 1 14.34 -3.45 -34.89
C MET A 1 14.90 -4.05 -33.62
N VAL A 2 15.05 -3.26 -32.55
CA VAL A 2 15.61 -3.77 -31.29
C VAL A 2 14.47 -4.52 -30.59
N ASP A 3 14.56 -5.85 -30.53
CA ASP A 3 13.68 -6.66 -29.69
C ASP A 3 13.85 -6.18 -28.25
N GLN A 4 12.86 -5.45 -27.74
CA GLN A 4 12.81 -5.12 -26.32
C GLN A 4 12.53 -6.43 -25.58
N ALA A 5 13.46 -6.86 -24.72
CA ALA A 5 13.25 -8.00 -23.86
C ALA A 5 11.91 -7.84 -23.10
N PRO A 6 11.15 -8.93 -22.89
CA PRO A 6 9.85 -8.85 -22.24
C PRO A 6 9.97 -8.24 -20.84
N VAL A 7 9.23 -7.15 -20.59
CA VAL A 7 9.19 -6.48 -19.28
C VAL A 7 8.49 -7.41 -18.28
N ALA A 8 9.17 -7.73 -17.17
CA ALA A 8 8.58 -8.52 -16.09
C ALA A 8 7.40 -7.76 -15.46
N ALA A 9 6.18 -8.23 -15.71
CA ALA A 9 4.95 -7.58 -15.26
C ALA A 9 4.20 -8.43 -14.22
N PHE A 10 3.76 -7.81 -13.13
CA PHE A 10 3.04 -8.47 -12.04
C PHE A 10 1.70 -7.80 -11.81
N LYS A 11 0.65 -8.60 -11.60
CA LYS A 11 -0.64 -8.09 -11.15
C LYS A 11 -0.57 -7.73 -9.66
N LEU A 12 -0.74 -6.45 -9.34
CA LEU A 12 -0.83 -5.93 -7.97
C LEU A 12 -2.28 -5.57 -7.67
N VAL A 13 -2.85 -6.20 -6.65
CA VAL A 13 -4.22 -5.90 -6.21
C VAL A 13 -4.16 -4.82 -5.12
N LEU A 14 -4.85 -3.69 -5.31
CA LEU A 14 -4.89 -2.59 -4.35
C LEU A 14 -6.29 -2.50 -3.72
N VAL A 15 -6.38 -2.83 -2.43
CA VAL A 15 -7.64 -2.94 -1.67
C VAL A 15 -7.62 -2.13 -0.39
N GLY A 16 -8.80 -1.94 0.21
CA GLY A 16 -9.01 -1.14 1.41
C GLY A 16 -10.25 -0.27 1.29
N ASP A 17 -10.69 0.31 2.41
CA ASP A 17 -11.92 1.09 2.48
C ASP A 17 -11.98 2.27 1.51
N GLY A 18 -13.18 2.75 1.22
CA GLY A 18 -13.39 3.99 0.48
C GLY A 18 -12.73 5.17 1.18
N GLY A 19 -12.11 6.07 0.41
CA GLY A 19 -11.49 7.29 0.95
C GLY A 19 -10.13 7.11 1.63
N THR A 20 -9.56 5.89 1.67
CA THR A 20 -8.21 5.65 2.23
C THR A 20 -7.08 6.24 1.39
N GLY A 21 -7.34 6.57 0.12
CA GLY A 21 -6.39 7.23 -0.78
C GLY A 21 -5.74 6.30 -1.82
N LYS A 22 -6.29 5.12 -2.07
CA LYS A 22 -5.80 4.14 -3.08
C LYS A 22 -5.60 4.77 -4.46
N THR A 23 -6.64 5.36 -5.03
CA THR A 23 -6.59 6.01 -6.35
C THR A 23 -5.59 7.16 -6.38
N THR A 24 -5.52 7.98 -5.32
CA THR A 24 -4.54 9.07 -5.21
C THR A 24 -3.11 8.52 -5.17
N PHE A 25 -2.88 7.43 -4.43
CA PHE A 25 -1.59 6.75 -4.37
C PHE A 25 -1.14 6.20 -5.73
N VAL A 26 -2.07 5.65 -6.51
CA VAL A 26 -1.77 5.14 -7.87
C VAL A 26 -1.55 6.28 -8.86
N LYS A 27 -2.50 7.21 -8.95
CA LYS A 27 -2.41 8.33 -9.91
C LYS A 27 -1.17 9.17 -9.70
N ARG A 28 -0.77 9.37 -8.45
CA ARG A 28 0.44 10.15 -8.14
C ARG A 28 1.74 9.45 -8.53
N HIS A 29 1.75 8.12 -8.66
CA HIS A 29 2.87 7.41 -9.32
C HIS A 29 2.90 7.62 -10.84
N ILE A 30 1.74 7.85 -11.47
CA ILE A 30 1.62 7.97 -12.93
C ILE A 30 1.91 9.40 -13.39
N THR A 31 1.19 10.36 -12.82
CA THR A 31 1.19 11.76 -13.28
C THR A 31 2.04 12.67 -12.40
N GLY A 32 2.44 12.19 -11.21
CA GLY A 32 3.02 13.03 -10.16
C GLY A 32 2.01 13.95 -9.47
N GLU A 33 0.79 14.09 -10.01
CA GLU A 33 -0.20 15.04 -9.51
C GLU A 33 -0.98 14.51 -8.31
N PHE A 34 -1.36 15.42 -7.42
CA PHE A 34 -2.25 15.13 -6.31
C PHE A 34 -3.69 15.47 -6.67
N GLU A 35 -4.52 14.45 -6.77
CA GLU A 35 -5.97 14.64 -6.93
C GLU A 35 -6.61 15.00 -5.59
N LYS A 36 -7.07 16.25 -5.46
CA LYS A 36 -7.75 16.74 -4.25
C LYS A 36 -9.21 16.30 -4.17
N LYS A 37 -9.85 16.05 -5.32
CA LYS A 37 -11.27 15.70 -5.36
C LYS A 37 -11.44 14.21 -5.15
N TYR A 38 -12.17 13.83 -4.10
CA TYR A 38 -12.59 12.43 -3.97
C TYR A 38 -13.67 12.11 -5.01
N VAL A 39 -13.31 11.22 -5.94
CA VAL A 39 -14.25 10.55 -6.84
C VAL A 39 -14.13 9.05 -6.55
N ALA A 40 -15.23 8.42 -6.16
CA ALA A 40 -15.22 7.00 -5.83
C ALA A 40 -14.95 6.16 -7.10
N THR A 41 -14.00 5.25 -7.02
CA THR A 41 -13.74 4.26 -8.07
C THR A 41 -14.97 3.38 -8.28
N LEU A 42 -15.39 3.20 -9.53
CA LEU A 42 -16.48 2.30 -9.90
C LEU A 42 -15.88 0.97 -10.36
N GLY A 43 -16.06 -0.10 -9.58
CA GLY A 43 -15.48 -1.41 -9.88
C GLY A 43 -13.97 -1.45 -9.73
N VAL A 44 -13.24 -1.41 -10.85
CA VAL A 44 -11.76 -1.45 -10.89
C VAL A 44 -11.20 -0.59 -12.02
N GLU A 45 -10.09 0.09 -11.75
CA GLU A 45 -9.24 0.70 -12.76
C GLU A 45 -7.87 0.01 -12.78
N VAL A 46 -7.34 -0.26 -13.97
CA VAL A 46 -6.02 -0.91 -14.13
C VAL A 46 -4.99 0.08 -14.61
N HIS A 47 -3.92 0.23 -13.85
CA HIS A 47 -2.88 1.22 -14.06
C HIS A 47 -1.51 0.55 -14.19
N PRO A 48 -0.84 0.62 -15.35
CA PRO A 48 0.52 0.12 -15.50
C PRO A 48 1.53 1.09 -14.86
N LEU A 49 2.26 0.63 -13.85
CA LEU A 49 3.35 1.37 -13.20
C LEU A 49 4.69 0.72 -13.53
N ASP A 50 5.55 1.48 -14.21
CA ASP A 50 6.90 1.07 -14.60
C ASP A 50 7.93 1.52 -13.56
N PHE A 51 8.85 0.63 -13.22
CA PHE A 51 9.96 0.88 -12.30
C PHE A 51 11.28 0.42 -12.94
N HIS A 52 12.31 1.26 -12.88
CA HIS A 52 13.66 0.89 -13.28
C HIS A 52 14.42 0.38 -12.07
N THR A 53 14.86 -0.88 -12.15
CA THR A 53 15.56 -1.57 -11.06
C THR A 53 16.98 -1.95 -11.46
N THR A 54 17.78 -2.40 -10.51
CA THR A 54 19.09 -3.02 -10.77
C THR A 54 19.01 -4.28 -11.65
N ARG A 55 17.81 -4.85 -11.86
CA ARG A 55 17.53 -5.96 -12.78
C ARG A 55 16.86 -5.53 -14.09
N GLY A 56 16.84 -4.23 -14.37
CA GLY A 56 16.17 -3.66 -15.54
C GLY A 56 14.73 -3.22 -15.23
N LYS A 57 13.97 -2.98 -16.31
CA LYS A 57 12.60 -2.47 -16.25
C LYS A 57 11.63 -3.55 -15.77
N MET A 58 10.83 -3.22 -14.76
CA MET A 58 9.78 -4.08 -14.21
C MET A 58 8.47 -3.30 -14.11
N ARG A 59 7.34 -4.01 -14.10
CA ARG A 59 6.01 -3.40 -14.10
C ARG A 59 5.09 -3.99 -13.06
N PHE A 60 4.32 -3.14 -12.39
CA PHE A 60 3.08 -3.54 -11.73
C PHE A 60 1.89 -3.12 -12.59
N ASN A 61 1.01 -4.06 -12.93
CA ASN A 61 -0.34 -3.73 -13.37
C ASN A 61 -1.18 -3.61 -12.10
N VAL A 62 -1.38 -2.39 -11.63
CA VAL A 62 -2.10 -2.11 -10.39
C VAL A 62 -3.60 -2.10 -10.66
N TRP A 63 -4.31 -2.99 -9.99
CA TRP A 63 -5.77 -3.07 -9.99
C TRP A 63 -6.28 -2.25 -8.82
N ASP A 64 -6.57 -0.97 -9.07
CA ASP A 64 -7.18 -0.05 -8.10
C ASP A 64 -8.66 -0.37 -7.96
N THR A 65 -9.02 -1.00 -6.85
CA THR A 65 -10.38 -1.50 -6.60
C THR A 65 -11.25 -0.48 -5.84
N ALA A 66 -12.56 -0.54 -6.08
CA ALA A 66 -13.54 0.21 -5.31
C ALA A 66 -13.55 -0.22 -3.84
N GLY A 67 -13.27 0.74 -2.95
CA GLY A 67 -13.28 0.52 -1.50
C GLY A 67 -14.65 0.61 -0.85
N GLN A 68 -15.70 0.98 -1.60
CA GLN A 68 -17.07 1.05 -1.08
C GLN A 68 -17.83 -0.24 -1.39
N GLU A 69 -18.50 -0.80 -0.39
CA GLU A 69 -19.27 -2.04 -0.53
C GLU A 69 -20.35 -1.96 -1.60
N LYS A 70 -21.01 -0.79 -1.72
CA LYS A 70 -22.04 -0.52 -2.75
C LYS A 70 -21.53 -0.63 -4.18
N PHE A 71 -20.22 -0.49 -4.40
CA PHE A 71 -19.58 -0.54 -5.73
C PHE A 71 -18.69 -1.78 -5.89
N GLY A 72 -18.74 -2.72 -4.92
CA GLY A 72 -17.85 -3.88 -4.84
C GLY A 72 -18.39 -5.16 -5.46
N GLY A 73 -19.50 -5.18 -6.21
CA GLY A 73 -20.22 -6.42 -6.58
C GLY A 73 -19.42 -7.57 -7.24
N LEU A 74 -18.20 -7.34 -7.73
CA LEU A 74 -17.32 -8.34 -8.36
C LEU A 74 -15.99 -8.57 -7.60
N ARG A 75 -15.90 -8.28 -6.28
CA ARG A 75 -14.62 -8.27 -5.51
C ARG A 75 -13.71 -9.46 -5.79
N ASP A 76 -14.24 -10.69 -5.71
CA ASP A 76 -13.45 -11.91 -5.87
C ASP A 76 -12.85 -12.03 -7.28
N GLY A 77 -13.59 -11.61 -8.31
CA GLY A 77 -13.14 -11.65 -9.70
C GLY A 77 -11.95 -10.73 -9.96
N TYR A 78 -11.85 -9.62 -9.24
CA TYR A 78 -10.70 -8.71 -9.36
C TYR A 78 -9.42 -9.28 -8.75
N TYR A 79 -9.53 -10.20 -7.80
CA TYR A 79 -8.37 -10.77 -7.13
C TYR A 79 -7.71 -11.89 -7.94
N ILE A 80 -8.47 -12.61 -8.77
CA ILE A 80 -7.99 -13.76 -9.56
C ILE A 80 -6.65 -13.46 -10.23
N GLN A 81 -5.68 -14.38 -10.07
CA GLN A 81 -4.31 -14.27 -10.59
C GLN A 81 -3.50 -13.08 -10.05
N GLY A 82 -3.90 -12.47 -8.93
CA GLY A 82 -3.07 -11.52 -8.19
C GLY A 82 -1.73 -12.17 -7.82
N ARG A 83 -0.63 -11.46 -8.06
CA ARG A 83 0.72 -11.92 -7.70
C ARG A 83 1.22 -11.28 -6.41
N CYS A 84 0.70 -10.11 -6.08
CA CYS A 84 0.96 -9.38 -4.85
C CYS A 84 -0.22 -8.46 -4.52
N ALA A 85 -0.24 -7.92 -3.31
CA ALA A 85 -1.26 -6.94 -2.93
C ALA A 85 -0.75 -5.84 -2.00
N ILE A 86 -1.49 -4.73 -2.02
CA ILE A 86 -1.41 -3.68 -1.02
C ILE A 86 -2.79 -3.55 -0.37
N ILE A 87 -2.83 -3.63 0.95
CA ILE A 87 -4.02 -3.29 1.74
C ILE A 87 -3.78 -1.91 2.34
N MET A 88 -4.64 -0.95 2.04
CA MET A 88 -4.50 0.43 2.48
C MET A 88 -5.59 0.82 3.47
N PHE A 89 -5.19 1.41 4.60
CA PHE A 89 -6.08 2.08 5.54
C PHE A 89 -5.65 3.54 5.76
N ASP A 90 -6.50 4.31 6.42
CA ASP A 90 -6.29 5.72 6.75
C ASP A 90 -5.96 5.86 8.23
N VAL A 91 -4.79 6.42 8.57
CA VAL A 91 -4.37 6.57 9.96
C VAL A 91 -5.23 7.55 10.76
N THR A 92 -6.05 8.36 10.09
CA THR A 92 -7.02 9.28 10.71
C THR A 92 -8.38 8.63 10.96
N SER A 93 -8.60 7.40 10.48
CA SER A 93 -9.90 6.73 10.56
C SER A 93 -9.78 5.30 11.09
N ARG A 94 -10.11 5.12 12.38
CA ARG A 94 -10.03 3.81 13.08
C ARG A 94 -10.81 2.70 12.40
N VAL A 95 -11.98 3.03 11.83
CA VAL A 95 -12.83 2.04 11.15
C VAL A 95 -12.11 1.41 9.95
N THR A 96 -11.30 2.18 9.23
CA THR A 96 -10.58 1.65 8.06
C THR A 96 -9.52 0.64 8.46
N TYR A 97 -8.89 0.81 9.62
CA TYR A 97 -7.96 -0.18 10.18
C TYR A 97 -8.71 -1.41 10.72
N LYS A 98 -9.84 -1.21 11.41
CA LYS A 98 -10.71 -2.30 11.90
C LYS A 98 -11.20 -3.22 10.77
N ASN A 99 -11.33 -2.69 9.55
CA ASN A 99 -11.75 -3.44 8.37
C ASN A 99 -10.60 -4.16 7.64
N VAL A 100 -9.32 -3.90 7.96
CA VAL A 100 -8.16 -4.57 7.34
C VAL A 100 -8.25 -6.12 7.40
N PRO A 101 -8.65 -6.75 8.52
CA PRO A 101 -8.81 -8.20 8.57
C PRO A 101 -9.81 -8.75 7.56
N ASN A 102 -10.89 -8.02 7.26
CA ASN A 102 -11.90 -8.41 6.27
C ASN A 102 -11.30 -8.39 4.87
N TRP A 103 -10.63 -7.28 4.50
CA TRP A 103 -9.94 -7.16 3.21
C TRP A 103 -8.88 -8.24 3.01
N HIS A 104 -8.10 -8.52 4.06
CA HIS A 104 -7.10 -9.57 4.03
C HIS A 104 -7.75 -10.94 3.83
N ARG A 105 -8.79 -11.28 4.61
CA ARG A 105 -9.51 -12.56 4.50
C ARG A 105 -10.04 -12.78 3.08
N ASP A 106 -10.70 -11.77 2.51
CA ASP A 106 -11.29 -11.88 1.19
C ASP A 106 -10.21 -12.03 0.10
N LEU A 107 -9.08 -11.34 0.26
CA LEU A 107 -7.94 -11.42 -0.65
C LEU A 107 -7.26 -12.80 -0.62
N VAL A 108 -6.94 -13.33 0.56
CA VAL A 108 -6.26 -14.64 0.69
C VAL A 108 -7.16 -15.82 0.35
N ARG A 109 -8.49 -15.64 0.36
CA ARG A 109 -9.44 -16.63 -0.13
C ARG A 109 -9.30 -16.90 -1.63
N VAL A 110 -8.84 -15.90 -2.39
CA VAL A 110 -8.66 -16.01 -3.86
C VAL A 110 -7.19 -16.16 -4.25
N CYS A 111 -6.29 -15.45 -3.54
CA CYS A 111 -4.85 -15.46 -3.78
C CYS A 111 -4.12 -16.01 -2.57
N GLU A 112 -3.85 -17.31 -2.58
CA GLU A 112 -3.06 -17.95 -1.52
C GLU A 112 -1.57 -17.59 -1.66
N ASN A 113 -0.92 -17.35 -0.52
CA ASN A 113 0.54 -17.21 -0.40
C ASN A 113 1.21 -16.11 -1.27
N ILE A 114 0.51 -15.01 -1.54
CA ILE A 114 1.11 -13.86 -2.22
C ILE A 114 1.74 -12.87 -1.23
N PRO A 115 2.82 -12.15 -1.60
CA PRO A 115 3.36 -11.07 -0.78
C PRO A 115 2.35 -9.91 -0.69
N ILE A 116 2.08 -9.47 0.55
CA ILE A 116 1.12 -8.41 0.85
C ILE A 116 1.81 -7.35 1.72
N VAL A 117 1.61 -6.08 1.37
CA VAL A 117 2.01 -4.92 2.17
C VAL A 117 0.78 -4.26 2.77
N LEU A 118 0.82 -3.96 4.05
CA LEU A 118 -0.14 -3.11 4.75
C LEU A 118 0.38 -1.67 4.77
N CYS A 119 -0.41 -0.74 4.26
CA CYS A 119 -0.06 0.68 4.21
C CYS A 119 -1.01 1.52 5.06
N GLY A 120 -0.47 2.24 6.04
CA GLY A 120 -1.18 3.29 6.77
C GLY A 120 -0.98 4.64 6.09
N ASN A 121 -1.98 5.10 5.35
CA ASN A 121 -1.89 6.35 4.58
C ASN A 121 -2.32 7.58 5.40
N LYS A 122 -1.98 8.77 4.89
CA LYS A 122 -2.31 10.10 5.43
C LYS A 122 -1.59 10.47 6.73
N VAL A 123 -0.37 9.98 6.91
CA VAL A 123 0.45 10.31 8.09
C VAL A 123 0.89 11.77 8.15
N ASP A 124 0.68 12.52 7.07
CA ASP A 124 0.83 13.98 7.03
C ASP A 124 -0.21 14.73 7.88
N ILE A 125 -1.30 14.07 8.28
CA ILE A 125 -2.33 14.67 9.14
C ILE A 125 -1.93 14.45 10.60
N GLN A 126 -1.78 15.55 11.35
CA GLN A 126 -1.34 15.52 12.76
C GLN A 126 -2.31 14.77 13.68
N ASP A 127 -3.63 14.85 13.42
CA ASP A 127 -4.66 14.18 14.22
C ASP A 127 -4.77 12.67 13.91
N ARG A 128 -3.65 11.96 14.09
CA ARG A 128 -3.53 10.52 13.88
C ARG A 128 -4.35 9.74 14.91
N LYS A 129 -5.35 8.99 14.44
CA LYS A 129 -6.26 8.18 15.29
C LYS A 129 -5.80 6.74 15.49
N VAL A 130 -5.05 6.19 14.53
CA VAL A 130 -4.48 4.83 14.56
C VAL A 130 -2.98 4.94 14.77
N LYS A 131 -2.51 4.67 16.00
CA LYS A 131 -1.09 4.82 16.39
C LYS A 131 -0.30 3.56 16.08
N ALA A 132 1.03 3.67 16.00
CA ALA A 132 1.93 2.54 15.73
C ALA A 132 1.65 1.33 16.64
N LYS A 133 1.44 1.57 17.95
CA LYS A 133 1.14 0.54 18.94
C LYS A 133 -0.14 -0.27 18.67
N SER A 134 -1.14 0.33 18.03
CA SER A 134 -2.39 -0.38 17.67
C SER A 134 -2.27 -1.19 16.37
N ILE A 135 -1.21 -0.99 15.59
CA ILE A 135 -1.05 -1.59 14.26
C ILE A 135 -0.32 -2.92 14.40
N THR A 136 -1.03 -3.94 14.88
CA THR A 136 -0.47 -5.28 15.17
C THR A 136 -0.79 -6.32 14.10
N PHE A 137 -1.78 -6.07 13.22
CA PHE A 137 -2.28 -7.06 12.27
C PHE A 137 -1.20 -7.61 11.34
N HIS A 138 -0.28 -6.76 10.89
CA HIS A 138 0.82 -7.14 10.02
C HIS A 138 1.72 -8.22 10.67
N ARG A 139 1.96 -8.14 11.98
CA ARG A 139 2.76 -9.15 12.71
C ARG A 139 2.00 -10.48 12.82
N LYS A 140 0.69 -10.42 13.11
CA LYS A 140 -0.17 -11.61 13.20
C LYS A 140 -0.27 -12.39 11.88
N LYS A 141 -0.13 -11.70 10.74
CA LYS A 141 -0.25 -12.30 9.40
C LYS A 141 1.06 -12.31 8.60
N ASN A 142 2.19 -11.96 9.22
CA ASN A 142 3.51 -11.87 8.57
C ASN A 142 3.53 -10.98 7.31
N LEU A 143 2.90 -9.81 7.41
CA LEU A 143 2.86 -8.79 6.36
C LEU A 143 3.91 -7.72 6.64
N GLN A 144 4.38 -7.06 5.60
CA GLN A 144 5.17 -5.84 5.76
C GLN A 144 4.25 -4.65 6.02
N TYR A 145 4.64 -3.76 6.94
CA TYR A 145 3.94 -2.51 7.20
C TYR A 145 4.77 -1.29 6.77
N TYR A 146 4.10 -0.27 6.23
CA TYR A 146 4.66 1.07 6.03
C TYR A 146 3.64 2.16 6.36
N ASP A 147 4.09 3.17 7.11
CA ASP A 147 3.48 4.50 7.11
C ASP A 147 3.76 5.18 5.77
N ILE A 148 2.73 5.68 5.11
CA ILE A 148 2.87 6.41 3.83
C ILE A 148 2.05 7.71 3.85
N SER A 149 2.44 8.65 2.99
CA SER A 149 1.58 9.78 2.66
C SER A 149 1.62 10.04 1.17
N ALA A 150 0.50 9.75 0.51
CA ALA A 150 0.32 10.10 -0.89
C ALA A 150 0.38 11.63 -1.12
N LYS A 151 0.16 12.46 -0.09
CA LYS A 151 0.20 13.93 -0.23
C LYS A 151 1.61 14.51 -0.17
N SER A 152 2.52 13.87 0.57
CA SER A 152 3.90 14.33 0.77
C SER A 152 4.97 13.47 0.08
N ASN A 153 4.57 12.40 -0.60
CA ASN A 153 5.46 11.34 -1.13
C ASN A 153 6.26 10.60 -0.04
N TYR A 154 5.86 10.68 1.23
CA TYR A 154 6.55 9.96 2.30
C TYR A 154 6.40 8.44 2.14
N ASN A 155 7.54 7.74 2.09
CA ASN A 155 7.67 6.27 1.93
C ASN A 155 6.90 5.69 0.72
N PHE A 156 6.70 6.50 -0.31
CA PHE A 156 5.77 6.19 -1.40
C PHE A 156 6.21 4.97 -2.23
N GLU A 157 7.52 4.80 -2.40
CA GLU A 157 8.18 3.73 -3.16
C GLU A 157 8.42 2.44 -2.36
N LYS A 158 8.47 2.53 -1.02
CA LYS A 158 8.81 1.41 -0.13
C LYS A 158 7.91 0.17 -0.33
N PRO A 159 6.57 0.30 -0.45
CA PRO A 159 5.69 -0.85 -0.71
C PRO A 159 6.08 -1.60 -1.99
N PHE A 160 6.32 -0.88 -3.09
CA PHE A 160 6.66 -1.49 -4.37
C PHE A 160 8.02 -2.16 -4.35
N LEU A 161 9.02 -1.52 -3.74
CA LEU A 161 10.36 -2.07 -3.63
C LEU A 161 10.35 -3.39 -2.85
N TRP A 162 9.67 -3.43 -1.71
CA TRP A 162 9.54 -4.65 -0.92
C TRP A 162 8.83 -5.76 -1.69
N LEU A 163 7.73 -5.42 -2.40
CA LEU A 163 7.01 -6.38 -3.22
C LEU A 163 7.88 -6.96 -4.34
N PHE A 164 8.64 -6.13 -5.05
CA PHE A 164 9.56 -6.64 -6.07
C PHE A 164 10.61 -7.57 -5.47
N ARG A 165 11.28 -7.17 -4.38
CA ARG A 165 12.27 -8.02 -3.68
C ARG A 165 11.70 -9.40 -3.35
N LYS A 166 10.46 -9.45 -2.87
CA LYS A 166 9.76 -10.73 -2.59
C LYS A 166 9.40 -11.51 -3.84
N LEU A 167 8.89 -10.84 -4.87
CA LEU A 167 8.46 -11.48 -6.12
C LEU A 167 9.62 -12.06 -6.94
N VAL A 168 10.78 -11.40 -6.94
CA VAL A 168 11.96 -11.87 -7.67
C VAL A 168 12.94 -12.68 -6.81
N GLY A 169 12.72 -12.73 -5.49
CA GLY A 169 13.61 -13.42 -4.56
C GLY A 169 14.98 -12.76 -4.41
N ASP A 170 15.08 -11.44 -4.62
CA ASP A 170 16.33 -10.68 -4.53
C ASP A 170 16.19 -9.57 -3.48
N PRO A 171 16.75 -9.73 -2.26
CA PRO A 171 16.67 -8.71 -1.22
C PRO A 171 17.49 -7.45 -1.53
N ASN A 172 18.46 -7.54 -2.46
CA ASN A 172 19.34 -6.43 -2.84
C ASN A 172 18.83 -5.66 -4.05
N LEU A 173 17.63 -5.99 -4.55
CA LEU A 173 17.01 -5.21 -5.62
C LEU A 173 16.79 -3.77 -5.15
N GLU A 174 17.18 -2.81 -5.98
CA GLU A 174 17.04 -1.37 -5.73
C GLU A 174 16.43 -0.69 -6.95
N PHE A 175 15.79 0.45 -6.73
CA PHE A 175 15.38 1.33 -7.81
C PHE A 175 16.58 2.17 -8.26
N VAL A 176 16.89 2.14 -9.56
CA VAL A 176 18.01 2.89 -10.15
C VAL A 176 17.58 4.29 -10.60
N GLU A 177 16.28 4.49 -10.78
CA GLU A 177 15.67 5.79 -11.05
C GLU A 177 14.42 5.90 -10.20
N MET A 178 14.24 7.05 -9.56
CA MET A 178 12.94 7.39 -8.98
C MET A 178 12.00 7.80 -10.11
N PRO A 179 10.73 7.35 -10.11
CA PRO A 179 9.72 7.91 -11.00
C PRO A 179 9.72 9.43 -10.85
N ALA A 180 9.61 10.16 -11.96
CA ALA A 180 9.55 11.62 -11.96
C ALA A 180 8.27 12.08 -11.22
N MET A 181 8.36 12.25 -9.90
CA MET A 181 7.28 12.74 -9.07
C MET A 181 7.32 14.26 -9.04
N GLN A 182 6.15 14.90 -9.13
CA GLN A 182 6.06 16.33 -8.85
C GLN A 182 6.45 16.59 -7.38
N PRO A 183 7.00 17.78 -7.08
CA PRO A 183 7.32 18.16 -5.72
C PRO A 183 6.08 18.03 -4.82
N PRO A 184 6.27 17.60 -3.57
CA PRO A 184 5.15 17.31 -2.71
C PRO A 184 4.36 18.58 -2.37
N GLU A 185 3.03 18.49 -2.33
CA GLU A 185 2.17 19.63 -1.94
C GLU A 185 2.46 20.12 -0.52
N ILE A 186 2.93 19.21 0.34
CA ILE A 186 3.31 19.49 1.72
C ILE A 186 4.55 18.68 2.07
N GLN A 187 5.40 19.24 2.91
CA GLN A 187 6.48 18.50 3.56
C GLN A 187 6.02 18.10 4.96
N ILE A 188 6.20 16.82 5.30
CA ILE A 188 6.01 16.39 6.69
C ILE A 188 7.20 16.94 7.49
N ASP A 189 6.92 17.48 8.68
CA ASP A 189 7.95 17.93 9.60
C ASP A 189 8.98 16.80 9.85
N PRO A 190 10.28 17.01 9.59
CA PRO A 190 11.32 16.00 9.83
C PRO A 190 11.34 15.47 11.27
N TYR A 191 10.95 16.29 12.25
CA TYR A 191 10.82 15.84 13.63
C TYR A 191 9.70 14.79 13.77
N LEU A 192 8.55 15.03 13.15
CA LEU A 192 7.42 14.12 13.16
C LEU A 192 7.74 12.80 12.42
N VAL A 193 8.49 12.86 11.32
CA VAL A 193 9.00 11.66 10.62
C VAL A 193 9.83 10.80 11.57
N ARG A 194 10.83 11.39 12.25
CA ARG A 194 11.67 10.67 13.21
C ARG A 194 10.85 10.07 14.35
N GLN A 195 9.87 10.80 14.85
CA GLN A 195 8.98 10.30 15.89
C GLN A 195 8.19 9.08 15.41
N TYR A 196 7.59 9.12 14.21
CA TYR A 196 6.86 7.98 13.67
C TYR A 196 7.76 6.76 13.45
N GLU A 197 8.97 6.95 12.92
CA GLU A 197 9.93 5.85 12.74
C GLU A 197 10.31 5.21 14.09
N GLN A 198 10.56 6.02 15.13
CA GLN A 198 10.82 5.53 16.47
C GLN A 198 9.61 4.78 17.06
N GLU A 199 8.41 5.32 16.92
CA GLU A 199 7.19 4.66 17.41
C GLU A 199 6.92 3.32 16.72
N ILE A 200 7.18 3.22 15.41
CA ILE A 200 7.09 1.96 14.65
C ILE A 200 8.13 0.96 15.14
N GLN A 201 9.37 1.39 15.32
CA GLN A 201 10.45 0.52 15.82
C GLN A 201 10.11 -0.03 17.21
N MET A 202 9.68 0.83 18.13
CA MET A 202 9.26 0.42 19.47
C MET A 202 8.06 -0.53 19.43
N ALA A 203 7.08 -0.30 18.54
CA ALA A 203 5.92 -1.17 18.39
C ALA A 203 6.26 -2.54 17.78
N ALA A 204 7.31 -2.61 16.94
CA ALA A 204 7.80 -3.86 16.37
C ALA A 204 8.46 -4.76 17.45
N GLU A 205 9.14 -4.14 18.42
CA GLU A 205 9.81 -4.81 19.53
C GLU A 205 8.87 -5.17 20.70
N ALA A 206 7.72 -4.49 20.81
CA ALA A 206 6.75 -4.76 21.86
C ALA A 206 6.10 -6.16 21.71
N PRO A 207 5.70 -6.82 22.80
CA PRO A 207 4.89 -8.03 22.71
C PRO A 207 3.54 -7.75 22.02
N LEU A 208 3.00 -8.76 21.34
CA LEU A 208 1.65 -8.66 20.80
C LEU A 208 0.64 -8.70 21.96
N PRO A 209 -0.44 -7.89 21.91
CA PRO A 209 -1.52 -8.01 22.88
C PRO A 209 -2.17 -9.39 22.78
N ASP A 210 -2.61 -9.93 23.92
CA ASP A 210 -3.32 -11.20 24.00
C ASP A 210 -4.62 -11.14 23.19
N GLU A 211 -4.99 -12.24 22.53
CA GLU A 211 -6.15 -12.28 21.62
C GLU A 211 -7.50 -11.95 22.29
N GLY A 212 -7.55 -11.89 23.63
CA GLY A 212 -8.75 -11.56 24.42
C GLY A 212 -9.01 -10.06 24.64
N ASP A 213 -8.08 -9.18 24.28
CA ASP A 213 -8.20 -7.72 24.53
C ASP A 213 -8.80 -6.93 23.34
N GLU A 214 -9.22 -7.59 22.26
CA GLU A 214 -9.69 -6.93 21.02
C GLU A 214 -11.15 -6.39 21.06
N ASP A 215 -11.86 -6.58 22.18
CA ASP A 215 -13.28 -6.20 22.35
C ASP A 215 -13.52 -4.89 23.15
N LEU A 216 -12.56 -3.96 23.22
CA LEU A 216 -12.74 -2.64 23.84
C LEU A 216 -12.41 -1.45 22.92
#